data_AF-A0A5K0YU55-F1
#
_entry.id   AF-A0A5K0YU55-F1
#
_cell.length_a   1.000
_cell.length_b   1.000
_cell.length_c   1.000
_cell.angle_alpha   90.00
_cell.angle_beta   90.00
_cell.angle_gamma   90.00
#
_symmetry.space_group_name_H-M   'P 1'
#
loop_
_entity.id
_entity.type
_entity.pdbx_description
1 polymer ?
#
loop_
_entity_poly.entity_id
_entity_poly.type
_entity_poly.pdbx_seq_one_letter_code
_entity_poly.pdbx_strand_id
1 'polypeptide(L)' 'FLRPVVSDLAVVAKCHLSSLYNHVKGRLFSQLVDLLQFYEGFEIDDHDGTQLSDDDVLLSHYSRWQAFQLLAFKKIPK' A
#
# COMPACT_ATOMS: atom_id res chain seq x y z
N PHE A 1 -5.30 -0.94 13.33
CA PHE A 1 -6.58 -0.31 12.89
C PHE A 1 -6.45 0.94 12.01
N LEU A 2 -5.41 1.80 12.17
CA LEU A 2 -5.26 3.00 11.33
C LEU A 2 -4.85 2.68 9.87
N ARG A 3 -3.98 1.67 9.68
CA ARG A 3 -3.46 1.27 8.36
C ARG A 3 -4.57 0.96 7.33
N PRO A 4 -5.60 0.15 7.65
CA PRO A 4 -6.72 -0.06 6.73
C PRO A 4 -7.40 1.22 6.26
N VAL A 5 -7.58 2.21 7.15
CA VAL A 5 -8.22 3.50 6.80
C VAL A 5 -7.32 4.32 5.87
N VAL A 6 -6.02 4.38 6.16
CA VAL A 6 -5.05 5.11 5.32
C VAL A 6 -4.97 4.50 3.92
N SER A 7 -5.00 3.17 3.84
CA SER A 7 -4.95 2.42 2.59
C SER A 7 -6.23 2.60 1.76
N ASP A 8 -7.41 2.51 2.38
CA ASP A 8 -8.71 2.72 1.72
C ASP A 8 -8.86 4.14 1.16
N LEU A 9 -8.34 5.14 1.87
CA LEU A 9 -8.34 6.53 1.42
C LEU A 9 -7.32 6.81 0.31
N ALA A 10 -6.46 5.84 -0.03
CA ALA A 10 -5.38 5.93 -1.01
C ALA A 10 -4.47 7.15 -0.77
N VAL A 11 -4.12 7.42 0.49
CA VAL A 11 -3.39 8.64 0.90
C VAL A 11 -2.05 8.73 0.18
N VAL A 12 -1.25 7.65 0.19
CA VAL A 12 0.07 7.62 -0.46
C VAL A 12 -0.03 7.90 -1.96
N ALA A 13 -0.99 7.28 -2.65
CA ALA A 13 -1.22 7.53 -4.07
C ALA A 13 -1.59 8.99 -4.36
N LYS A 14 -2.47 9.59 -3.54
CA LYS A 14 -2.85 11.01 -3.66
C LYS A 14 -1.67 11.95 -3.39
N CYS A 15 -0.83 11.62 -2.40
CA CYS A 15 0.37 12.38 -2.09
C CYS A 15 1.37 12.36 -3.26
N HIS A 16 1.59 11.20 -3.88
CA HIS A 16 2.45 11.05 -5.07
C HIS A 16 1.94 11.83 -6.28
N LEU A 17 0.62 11.92 -6.47
CA LEU A 17 0.00 12.69 -7.56
C LEU A 17 -0.07 14.20 -7.27
N SER A 18 0.22 14.64 -6.04
CA SER A 18 0.16 16.05 -5.69
C SER A 18 1.25 16.85 -6.39
N SER A 19 0.95 18.10 -6.75
CA SER A 19 1.94 19.03 -7.31
C SER A 19 3.10 19.29 -6.34
N LEU A 20 2.86 19.17 -5.04
CA LEU A 20 3.86 19.37 -4.00
C LEU A 20 4.95 18.30 -4.02
N TYR A 21 4.62 17.05 -4.35
CA TYR A 21 5.59 15.96 -4.41
C TYR A 21 6.73 16.21 -5.42
N ASN A 22 6.39 16.77 -6.58
CA ASN A 22 7.35 17.07 -7.65
C ASN A 22 7.95 18.48 -7.55
N HIS A 23 7.49 19.30 -6.60
CA HIS A 23 7.93 20.69 -6.49
C HIS A 23 9.29 20.79 -5.81
N VAL A 24 10.17 21.69 -6.26
CA VAL A 24 11.52 21.89 -5.71
C VAL A 24 11.50 22.21 -4.21
N LYS A 25 10.51 22.99 -3.75
CA LYS A 25 10.28 23.29 -2.33
C LYS A 25 9.62 22.13 -1.55
N GLY A 26 9.14 21.11 -2.24
CA GLY A 26 8.44 19.94 -1.68
C GLY A 26 9.35 18.76 -1.38
N ARG A 27 10.69 18.92 -1.45
CA ARG A 27 11.64 17.82 -1.19
C ARG A 27 11.44 17.14 0.16
N LEU A 28 11.13 17.89 1.22
CA LEU A 28 10.85 17.29 2.53
C LEU A 28 9.54 16.49 2.49
N PHE A 29 8.53 17.01 1.80
CA PHE A 29 7.25 16.33 1.65
C PHE A 29 7.41 15.01 0.90
N SER A 30 8.15 14.97 -0.22
CA SER A 30 8.40 13.71 -0.93
C SER A 30 9.11 12.68 -0.06
N GLN A 31 10.15 13.09 0.69
CA GLN A 31 10.85 12.20 1.62
C GLN A 31 9.94 11.61 2.70
N LEU A 32 9.01 12.41 3.24
CA LEU A 32 8.05 11.92 4.24
C LEU A 32 7.01 10.99 3.63
N VAL A 33 6.60 11.22 2.38
CA VAL A 33 5.69 10.34 1.64
C VAL A 33 6.36 9.00 1.33
N ASP A 34 7.63 9.00 0.95
CA ASP A 34 8.42 7.78 0.75
C ASP A 34 8.54 6.97 2.04
N LEU A 35 8.78 7.65 3.17
CA LEU A 35 8.82 7.02 4.48
C LEU A 35 7.45 6.43 4.88
N LEU A 36 6.37 7.16 4.61
CA LEU A 36 5.01 6.68 4.85
C LEU A 36 4.70 5.44 4.00
N GLN A 37 5.09 5.44 2.73
CA GLN A 37 4.92 4.29 1.83
C GLN A 37 5.65 3.05 2.35
N PHE A 38 6.88 3.23 2.86
CA PHE A 38 7.63 2.14 3.47
C PHE A 38 6.87 1.53 4.66
N TYR A 39 6.37 2.36 5.58
CA TYR A 39 5.64 1.86 6.75
C TYR A 39 4.25 1.31 6.43
N GLU A 40 3.59 1.80 5.38
CA GLU A 40 2.32 1.23 4.91
C GLU A 40 2.53 -0.23 4.46
N GLY A 41 3.64 -0.52 3.78
CA GLY A 41 4.01 -1.86 3.32
C GLY A 41 4.78 -2.72 4.32
N PHE A 42 5.04 -2.22 5.54
CA PHE A 42 5.89 -2.93 6.50
C PHE A 42 5.24 -4.26 6.94
N GLU A 43 6.05 -5.31 6.97
CA GLU A 43 5.64 -6.70 7.17
C GLU A 43 5.45 -7.02 8.65
N ILE A 44 4.43 -6.41 9.25
CA ILE A 44 4.07 -6.54 10.66
C ILE A 44 2.59 -6.87 10.80
N ASP A 45 2.29 -7.74 11.76
CA ASP A 45 0.93 -8.04 12.19
C ASP A 45 0.34 -6.83 12.94
N ASP A 46 -0.78 -6.31 12.45
CA ASP A 46 -1.44 -5.13 13.00
C ASP A 46 -2.18 -5.36 14.32
N HIS A 47 -2.39 -6.62 14.71
CA HIS A 47 -3.06 -7.04 15.94
C HIS A 47 -2.05 -7.31 17.06
N ASP A 48 -1.04 -8.13 16.78
CA ASP A 48 -0.07 -8.57 17.80
C ASP A 48 1.26 -7.80 17.74
N GLY A 49 1.49 -7.01 16.69
CA GLY A 49 2.73 -6.25 16.49
C GLY A 49 3.95 -7.12 16.20
N THR A 50 3.72 -8.40 15.89
CA THR A 50 4.76 -9.37 15.56
C THR A 50 5.19 -9.22 14.11
N GLN A 51 6.46 -9.53 13.82
CA GLN A 51 6.94 -9.57 12.45
C GLN A 51 6.23 -10.71 11.69
N LEU A 52 5.78 -10.43 10.47
CA LEU A 52 5.24 -11.47 9.59
C LEU A 52 6.38 -12.36 9.08
N SER A 53 6.11 -13.66 8.95
CA SER A 53 7.06 -14.55 8.28
C SER A 53 7.03 -14.32 6.76
N ASP A 54 8.12 -14.68 6.07
CA ASP A 54 8.19 -14.62 4.61
C ASP A 54 7.02 -15.38 3.95
N ASP A 55 6.62 -16.52 4.53
CA ASP A 55 5.48 -17.31 4.06
C ASP A 55 4.15 -16.55 4.19
N ASP A 56 3.93 -15.85 5.32
CA ASP A 56 2.72 -15.05 5.54
C ASP A 56 2.62 -13.88 4.54
N VAL A 57 3.76 -13.22 4.28
CA VAL A 57 3.86 -12.14 3.29
C VAL A 57 3.53 -12.65 1.88
N LEU A 58 4.12 -13.79 1.50
CA LEU A 58 3.88 -14.43 0.21
C LEU A 58 2.40 -14.83 0.05
N LEU A 59 1.81 -15.45 1.07
CA LEU A 59 0.40 -15.85 1.06
C LEU A 59 -0.54 -14.64 0.93
N SER A 60 -0.26 -13.55 1.65
CA SER A 60 -1.03 -12.30 1.55
C SER A 60 -0.96 -11.72 0.13
N HIS A 61 0.25 -11.68 -0.45
CA HIS A 61 0.46 -11.19 -1.81
C HIS A 61 -0.29 -12.04 -2.85
N TYR A 62 -0.17 -13.38 -2.77
CA TYR A 62 -0.87 -14.28 -3.71
C TYR A 62 -2.39 -14.21 -3.58
N SER A 63 -2.91 -14.10 -2.36
CA SER A 63 -4.35 -13.99 -2.12
C SER A 63 -4.94 -12.74 -2.77
N ARG A 64 -4.26 -11.60 -2.62
CA ARG A 64 -4.67 -10.33 -3.26
C ARG A 64 -4.61 -10.42 -4.78
N TRP A 65 -3.57 -11.05 -5.33
CA TRP A 65 -3.43 -11.25 -6.77
C TRP A 65 -4.51 -12.18 -7.33
N GLN A 66 -4.78 -13.31 -6.67
CA GLN A 66 -5.82 -14.24 -7.06
C GLN A 66 -7.21 -13.59 -7.04
N ALA A 67 -7.52 -12.80 -6.00
CA ALA A 67 -8.76 -12.05 -5.93
C ALA A 67 -8.93 -11.09 -7.11
N PHE A 68 -7.84 -10.40 -7.50
CA PHE A 68 -7.82 -9.54 -8.69
C PHE A 68 -8.05 -10.34 -9.98
N GLN A 69 -7.36 -11.47 -10.17
CA GLN A 69 -7.52 -12.34 -11.34
C GLN A 69 -8.97 -12.83 -11.50
N LEU A 70 -9.60 -13.26 -10.40
CA LEU A 70 -11.00 -13.69 -10.39
C LEU A 70 -11.95 -12.54 -10.76
N LEU A 71 -11.71 -11.34 -10.24
CA LEU A 71 -12.49 -10.15 -10.58
C LEU A 71 -12.35 -9.80 -12.06
N ALA A 72 -11.11 -9.78 -12.57
CA ALA A 72 -10.82 -9.49 -13.97
C ALA A 72 -11.49 -10.51 -14.90
N PHE A 73 -11.37 -11.80 -14.62
CA PHE A 73 -12.02 -12.87 -15.40
C PHE A 73 -13.55 -12.72 -15.43
N LYS A 74 -14.16 -12.30 -14.31
CA LYS A 74 -15.61 -12.11 -14.22
C LYS A 74 -16.10 -10.84 -14.93
N LYS A 75 -15.29 -9.78 -14.98
CA LYS A 75 -15.75 -8.43 -15.37
C LYS A 75 -15.24 -7.97 -16.73
N ILE A 76 -14.14 -8.51 -17.23
CA ILE A 76 -13.53 -8.08 -18.50
C ILE A 76 -13.91 -9.10 -19.59
N PRO A 77 -14.68 -8.71 -20.61
CA PRO A 77 -14.99 -9.58 -21.75
C PRO A 77 -13.72 -9.88 -22.55
N LYS A 78 -13.66 -11.07 -23.14
CA LYS A 78 -12.51 -11.58 -23.90
C LYS A 78 -12.36 -10.91 -25.26
#